data_AF-A0A1F7I097-F1
#
_entry.id   AF-A0A1F7I097-F1
#
_cell.length_a   1.000
_cell.length_b   1.000
_cell.length_c   1.000
_cell.angle_alpha   90.00
_cell.angle_beta   90.00
_cell.angle_gamma   90.00
#
_symmetry.space_group_name_H-M   'P 1'
#
loop_
_entity.id
_entity.type
_entity.pdbx_description
1 polymer ?
#
loop_
_entity_poly.entity_id
_entity_poly.type
_entity_poly.pdbx_seq_one_letter_code
_entity_poly.pdbx_strand_id
1 'polypeptide(L)'
;MYKIILKRVIQNESLSKFLTSAIGVIFVTNLWIISYTNILTYLSFLFPPVVNEHLLRNIAFPNPFKIPLYLFLTTFLVVGIWFLYSRFSFLATKRGQQTRELLKWLLFLFLFILFLRKLGPYPLSNDFFPYIPRSDPTMYTIIFGLYCFAIVFCIIQLCLIARIFQHLRFFYPLFSVVIILIVAFFTFEPRFPISGHDYSFFFGPILEIARGKTIYTDIPIQHGVLSILSFALLYKFQSFELLSLPAIVWFLYVVLYYVYFYLIHKISRSLGLALIGLFSIITLNYFSLSGLPASYPQIGPMRWLPLILVLFFLYRLKNVTSKRLIFAIALFSFWFVDSGIALLLSYLATLGISSLSRSISVKKTAASIIFLFMSLIAVIFGMNIVLHSTGYRGLDLFKIVHTLNKYASLGIAQLPIESQPISGSSLLSTSPQLSTSLQNI
;
A
#
# COMPACT_ATOMS: atom_id res chain seq x y z
N MET A 1 -40.95 -22.19 -6.05
CA MET A 1 -40.12 -21.17 -5.36
C MET A 1 -39.05 -21.76 -4.44
N TYR A 2 -39.40 -22.70 -3.54
CA TYR A 2 -38.46 -23.33 -2.59
C TYR A 2 -37.31 -24.11 -3.26
N LYS A 3 -37.57 -24.83 -4.37
CA LYS A 3 -36.53 -25.51 -5.17
C LYS A 3 -35.53 -24.55 -5.83
N ILE A 4 -35.89 -23.30 -6.08
CA ILE A 4 -35.00 -22.28 -6.69
C ILE A 4 -34.07 -21.68 -5.62
N ILE A 5 -34.57 -21.53 -4.38
CA ILE A 5 -33.77 -21.11 -3.22
C ILE A 5 -32.78 -22.21 -2.85
N LEU A 6 -33.20 -23.48 -2.83
CA LEU A 6 -32.31 -24.61 -2.54
C LEU A 6 -31.23 -24.80 -3.61
N LYS A 7 -31.56 -24.59 -4.89
CA LYS A 7 -30.58 -24.62 -6.00
C LYS A 7 -29.59 -23.44 -5.93
N ARG A 8 -29.99 -22.30 -5.34
CA ARG A 8 -29.07 -21.18 -5.00
C ARG A 8 -28.19 -21.48 -3.79
N VAL A 9 -28.65 -22.26 -2.81
CA VAL A 9 -27.81 -22.74 -1.70
C VAL A 9 -26.70 -23.68 -2.22
N ILE A 10 -26.96 -24.43 -3.29
CA ILE A 10 -25.94 -25.27 -3.96
C ILE A 10 -24.93 -24.44 -4.76
N GLN A 11 -25.33 -23.28 -5.31
CA GLN A 11 -24.38 -22.27 -5.83
C GLN A 11 -23.57 -21.57 -4.72
N ASN A 12 -23.92 -21.77 -3.45
CA ASN A 12 -23.34 -21.11 -2.27
C ASN A 12 -22.14 -21.86 -1.67
N GLU A 13 -21.78 -23.05 -2.17
CA GLU A 13 -20.55 -23.72 -1.75
C GLU A 13 -19.30 -22.88 -2.01
N SER A 14 -19.27 -22.18 -3.14
CA SER A 14 -18.17 -21.26 -3.48
C SER A 14 -18.07 -20.11 -2.48
N LEU A 15 -19.22 -19.53 -2.08
CA LEU A 15 -19.27 -18.43 -1.12
C LEU A 15 -18.91 -18.91 0.28
N SER A 16 -19.40 -20.08 0.70
CA SER A 16 -19.07 -20.67 2.00
C SER A 16 -17.58 -21.02 2.11
N LYS A 17 -16.99 -21.61 1.07
CA LYS A 17 -15.54 -21.87 0.99
C LYS A 17 -14.74 -20.57 1.04
N PHE A 18 -15.17 -19.54 0.31
CA PHE A 18 -14.55 -18.20 0.35
C PHE A 18 -14.62 -17.56 1.73
N LEU A 19 -15.81 -17.51 2.35
CA LEU A 19 -16.02 -16.95 3.69
C LEU A 19 -15.18 -17.67 4.74
N THR A 20 -15.09 -18.99 4.66
CA THR A 20 -14.29 -19.80 5.59
C THR A 20 -12.80 -19.49 5.44
N SER A 21 -12.32 -19.35 4.20
CA SER A 21 -10.95 -18.90 3.92
C SER A 21 -10.71 -17.48 4.42
N ALA A 22 -11.65 -16.56 4.21
CA ALA A 22 -11.53 -15.18 4.64
C ALA A 22 -11.45 -15.05 6.17
N ILE A 23 -12.34 -15.74 6.90
CA ILE A 23 -12.31 -15.78 8.37
C ILE A 23 -10.96 -16.32 8.88
N GLY A 24 -10.48 -17.41 8.28
CA GLY A 24 -9.18 -18.00 8.64
C GLY A 24 -8.02 -17.03 8.41
N VAL A 25 -7.98 -16.36 7.25
CA VAL A 25 -6.95 -15.37 6.92
C VAL A 25 -7.02 -14.19 7.90
N ILE A 26 -8.20 -13.61 8.12
CA ILE A 26 -8.36 -12.47 9.03
C ILE A 26 -7.93 -12.85 10.46
N PHE A 27 -8.27 -14.06 10.93
CA PHE A 27 -7.84 -14.55 12.22
C PHE A 27 -6.32 -14.65 12.33
N VAL A 28 -5.66 -15.32 11.39
CA VAL A 28 -4.20 -15.47 11.37
C VAL A 28 -3.52 -14.10 11.31
N THR A 29 -4.02 -13.20 10.46
CA THR A 29 -3.48 -11.83 10.36
C THR A 29 -3.62 -11.08 11.68
N ASN A 30 -4.79 -11.13 12.33
CA ASN A 30 -4.96 -10.47 13.64
C ASN A 30 -4.09 -11.09 14.73
N LEU A 31 -3.97 -12.42 14.75
CA LEU A 31 -3.08 -13.11 15.68
C LEU A 31 -1.62 -12.67 15.50
N TRP A 32 -1.16 -12.58 14.24
CA TRP A 32 0.16 -12.05 13.90
C TRP A 32 0.33 -10.61 14.38
N ILE A 33 -0.62 -9.72 14.11
CA ILE A 33 -0.56 -8.29 14.51
C ILE A 33 -0.47 -8.17 16.03
N ILE A 34 -1.33 -8.87 16.77
CA ILE A 34 -1.36 -8.81 18.24
C ILE A 34 -0.05 -9.34 18.83
N SER A 35 0.44 -10.46 18.30
CA SER A 35 1.70 -11.07 18.75
C SER A 35 2.88 -10.14 18.48
N TYR A 36 2.96 -9.61 17.25
CA TYR A 36 4.00 -8.68 16.84
C TYR A 36 4.01 -7.42 17.69
N THR A 37 2.86 -6.77 17.88
CA THR A 37 2.76 -5.53 18.66
C THR A 37 3.12 -5.75 20.12
N ASN A 38 2.57 -6.77 20.78
CA ASN A 38 2.85 -7.03 22.19
C ASN A 38 4.31 -7.43 22.44
N ILE A 39 4.86 -8.33 21.61
CA ILE A 39 6.26 -8.76 21.74
C ILE A 39 7.20 -7.59 21.45
N LEU A 40 6.90 -6.78 20.42
CA LEU A 40 7.72 -5.61 20.11
C LEU A 40 7.70 -4.61 21.26
N THR A 41 6.53 -4.30 21.84
CA THR A 41 6.43 -3.41 23.00
C THR A 41 7.23 -3.94 24.18
N TYR A 42 7.12 -5.24 24.47
CA TYR A 42 7.89 -5.87 25.55
C TYR A 42 9.41 -5.81 25.30
N LEU A 43 9.87 -6.15 24.09
CA LEU A 43 11.28 -6.07 23.73
C LEU A 43 11.80 -4.63 23.76
N SER A 44 11.00 -3.67 23.30
CA SER A 44 11.37 -2.24 23.31
C SER A 44 11.44 -1.67 24.73
N PHE A 45 10.64 -2.22 25.65
CA PHE A 45 10.71 -1.87 27.06
C PHE A 45 11.99 -2.39 27.70
N LEU A 46 12.38 -3.64 27.42
CA LEU A 46 13.62 -4.23 27.95
C LEU A 46 14.88 -3.66 27.30
N PHE A 47 14.81 -3.33 26.02
CA PHE A 47 15.92 -2.88 25.19
C PHE A 47 15.49 -1.63 24.42
N PRO A 48 15.51 -0.46 25.08
CA PRO A 48 15.05 0.79 24.47
C PRO A 48 15.87 1.15 23.23
N PRO A 49 15.24 1.73 22.19
CA PRO A 49 15.95 2.16 21.00
C PRO A 49 16.98 3.24 21.37
N VAL A 50 18.23 3.04 20.94
CA VAL A 50 19.32 4.00 21.15
C VAL A 50 19.27 5.07 20.07
N VAL A 51 19.34 6.35 20.48
CA VAL A 51 19.34 7.50 19.56
C VAL A 51 20.75 7.70 19.02
N ASN A 52 20.87 7.85 17.71
CA ASN A 52 22.12 8.29 17.11
C ASN A 52 22.15 9.82 17.08
N GLU A 53 22.94 10.42 17.97
CA GLU A 53 23.07 11.89 18.11
C GLU A 53 23.69 12.57 16.89
N HIS A 54 24.31 11.81 15.97
CA HIS A 54 24.89 12.33 14.74
C HIS A 54 23.86 12.69 13.65
N LEU A 55 22.57 12.52 13.93
CA LEU A 55 21.49 12.88 13.01
C LEU A 55 21.08 14.34 13.19
N LEU A 56 21.04 15.11 12.08
CA LEU A 56 20.56 16.50 12.00
C LEU A 56 19.16 16.71 12.58
N ARG A 57 18.40 15.62 12.78
CA ARG A 57 17.07 15.64 13.38
C ARG A 57 16.85 14.28 14.06
N ASN A 58 16.63 14.29 15.38
CA ASN A 58 16.31 13.11 16.21
C ASN A 58 14.90 12.55 15.91
N ILE A 59 14.58 12.28 14.65
CA ILE A 59 13.25 11.78 14.22
C ILE A 59 13.23 10.26 14.09
N ALA A 60 14.39 9.61 14.01
CA ALA A 60 14.49 8.18 13.83
C ALA A 60 14.91 7.51 15.14
N PHE A 61 14.00 6.70 15.68
CA PHE A 61 14.26 5.79 16.80
C PHE A 61 14.35 4.37 16.24
N PRO A 62 15.50 3.97 15.67
CA PRO A 62 15.64 2.66 15.05
C PRO A 62 15.45 1.59 16.14
N ASN A 63 14.32 0.90 16.07
CA ASN A 63 14.03 -0.20 16.97
C ASN A 63 14.67 -1.47 16.42
N PRO A 64 15.68 -2.04 17.10
CA PRO A 64 16.47 -3.15 16.58
C PRO A 64 15.65 -4.43 16.37
N PHE A 65 14.51 -4.56 17.07
CA PHE A 65 13.67 -5.75 16.98
C PHE A 65 12.56 -5.63 15.93
N LYS A 66 12.24 -4.42 15.45
CA LYS A 66 11.08 -4.19 14.56
C LYS A 66 11.11 -5.06 13.31
N ILE A 67 12.22 -5.03 12.56
CA ILE A 67 12.35 -5.80 11.31
C ILE A 67 12.61 -7.30 11.59
N PRO A 68 13.56 -7.68 12.46
CA PRO A 68 13.81 -9.09 12.75
C PRO A 68 12.59 -9.84 13.29
N LEU A 69 11.85 -9.23 14.23
CA LEU A 69 10.63 -9.82 14.80
C LEU A 69 9.54 -9.99 13.74
N TYR A 70 9.37 -9.00 12.85
CA TYR A 70 8.43 -9.09 11.74
C TYR A 70 8.72 -10.32 10.88
N LEU A 71 9.98 -10.48 10.45
CA LEU A 71 10.41 -11.59 9.59
C LEU A 71 10.30 -12.94 10.31
N PHE A 72 10.71 -12.99 11.58
CA PHE A 72 10.62 -14.19 12.40
C PHE A 72 9.18 -14.66 12.58
N LEU A 73 8.28 -13.79 13.07
CA LEU A 73 6.87 -14.14 13.29
C LEU A 73 6.17 -14.52 11.99
N THR A 74 6.46 -13.82 10.90
CA THR A 74 5.89 -14.16 9.58
C THR A 74 6.33 -15.55 9.15
N THR A 75 7.62 -15.85 9.25
CA THR A 75 8.17 -17.17 8.89
C THR A 75 7.61 -18.27 9.79
N PHE A 76 7.57 -18.03 11.10
CA PHE A 76 7.05 -18.97 12.09
C PHE A 76 5.57 -19.31 11.84
N LEU A 77 4.72 -18.31 11.60
CA LEU A 77 3.31 -18.56 11.26
C LEU A 77 3.15 -19.31 9.94
N VAL A 78 3.90 -18.94 8.90
CA VAL A 78 3.83 -19.63 7.61
C VAL A 78 4.21 -21.10 7.75
N VAL A 79 5.31 -21.39 8.45
CA VAL A 79 5.76 -22.76 8.72
C VAL A 79 4.75 -23.50 9.61
N GLY A 80 4.21 -22.84 10.64
CA GLY A 80 3.19 -23.39 11.52
C GLY A 80 1.90 -23.77 10.77
N ILE A 81 1.40 -22.88 9.91
CA ILE A 81 0.23 -23.14 9.06
C ILE A 81 0.50 -24.31 8.12
N TRP A 82 1.67 -24.35 7.48
CA TRP A 82 2.05 -25.47 6.61
C TRP A 82 2.16 -26.79 7.38
N PHE A 83 2.74 -26.79 8.57
CA PHE A 83 2.84 -27.96 9.45
C PHE A 83 1.46 -28.46 9.87
N LEU A 84 0.57 -27.56 10.31
CA LEU A 84 -0.81 -27.89 10.65
C LEU A 84 -1.56 -28.45 9.43
N TYR A 85 -1.43 -27.82 8.26
CA TYR A 85 -2.09 -28.29 7.04
C TYR A 85 -1.61 -29.68 6.61
N SER A 86 -0.30 -29.95 6.69
CA SER A 86 0.28 -31.24 6.29
C SER A 86 -0.05 -32.39 7.25
N ARG A 87 -0.25 -32.11 8.54
CA ARG A 87 -0.57 -33.13 9.57
C ARG A 87 -2.06 -33.37 9.78
N PHE A 88 -2.91 -32.35 9.61
CA PHE A 88 -4.34 -32.42 9.94
C PHE A 88 -5.26 -32.69 8.73
N SER A 89 -4.80 -33.47 7.74
CA SER A 89 -5.64 -33.93 6.62
C SER A 89 -6.84 -34.80 7.04
N PHE A 90 -6.86 -35.29 8.30
CA PHE A 90 -7.93 -36.08 8.91
C PHE A 90 -9.28 -35.33 9.10
N LEU A 91 -9.28 -33.98 9.05
CA LEU A 91 -10.50 -33.17 9.11
C LEU A 91 -11.42 -33.30 7.88
N ALA A 92 -11.04 -34.09 6.87
CA ALA A 92 -11.85 -34.40 5.69
C ALA A 92 -12.96 -35.45 5.93
N THR A 93 -13.06 -36.02 7.13
CA THR A 93 -14.11 -36.98 7.50
C THR A 93 -15.45 -36.28 7.82
N LYS A 94 -16.59 -36.97 7.71
CA LYS A 94 -17.93 -36.41 8.03
C LYS A 94 -18.01 -35.80 9.44
N ARG A 95 -17.33 -36.39 10.42
CA ARG A 95 -17.21 -35.87 11.80
C ARG A 95 -16.32 -34.61 11.87
N GLY A 96 -15.32 -34.53 11.00
CA GLY A 96 -14.48 -33.34 10.77
C GLY A 96 -15.23 -32.15 10.15
N GLN A 97 -16.32 -32.40 9.43
CA GLN A 97 -17.12 -31.33 8.82
C GLN A 97 -17.96 -30.56 9.85
N GLN A 98 -18.50 -31.23 10.86
CA GLN A 98 -19.26 -30.58 11.93
C GLN A 98 -18.35 -29.77 12.87
N THR A 99 -17.18 -30.31 13.23
CA THR A 99 -16.17 -29.57 14.01
C THR A 99 -15.60 -28.36 13.25
N ARG A 100 -15.50 -28.43 11.92
CA ARG A 100 -15.06 -27.31 11.08
C ARG A 100 -16.05 -26.14 11.08
N GLU A 101 -17.35 -26.40 11.02
CA GLU A 101 -18.37 -25.34 11.10
C GLU A 101 -18.40 -24.71 12.50
N LEU A 102 -18.27 -25.51 13.57
CA LEU A 102 -18.20 -24.98 14.94
C LEU A 102 -16.95 -24.10 15.14
N LEU A 103 -15.78 -24.56 14.65
CA LEU A 103 -14.55 -23.78 14.69
C LEU A 103 -14.69 -22.45 13.93
N LYS A 104 -15.34 -22.46 12.76
CA LYS A 104 -15.60 -21.25 11.97
C LYS A 104 -16.42 -20.21 12.74
N TRP A 105 -17.48 -20.64 13.41
CA TRP A 105 -18.30 -19.75 14.24
C TRP A 105 -17.54 -19.22 15.45
N LEU A 106 -16.71 -20.05 16.10
CA LEU A 106 -15.83 -19.59 17.19
C LEU A 106 -14.80 -18.56 16.72
N LEU A 107 -14.16 -18.79 15.57
CA LEU A 107 -13.22 -17.84 14.97
C LEU A 107 -13.90 -16.52 14.61
N PHE A 108 -15.11 -16.59 14.02
CA PHE A 108 -15.91 -15.42 13.73
C PHE A 108 -16.27 -14.66 15.01
N LEU A 109 -16.75 -15.35 16.04
CA LEU A 109 -17.12 -14.74 17.32
C LEU A 109 -15.90 -14.06 17.97
N PHE A 110 -14.75 -14.73 17.98
CA PHE A 110 -13.50 -14.15 18.47
C PHE A 110 -13.13 -12.87 17.70
N LEU A 111 -13.18 -12.90 16.37
CA LEU A 111 -12.90 -11.74 15.53
C LEU A 111 -13.91 -10.61 15.76
N PHE A 112 -15.18 -10.95 15.96
CA PHE A 112 -16.23 -9.99 16.23
C PHE A 112 -16.05 -9.32 17.60
N ILE A 113 -15.72 -10.08 18.64
CA ILE A 113 -15.39 -9.53 19.96
C ILE A 113 -14.14 -8.66 19.90
N LEU A 114 -13.10 -9.11 19.20
CA LEU A 114 -11.88 -8.33 18.99
C LEU A 114 -12.19 -7.01 18.28
N PHE A 115 -13.01 -7.06 17.23
CA PHE A 115 -13.49 -5.89 16.51
C PHE A 115 -14.23 -4.94 17.44
N LEU A 116 -15.23 -5.40 18.18
CA LEU A 116 -15.99 -4.57 19.14
C LEU A 116 -15.08 -3.93 20.21
N ARG A 117 -14.10 -4.67 20.75
CA ARG A 117 -13.16 -4.14 21.74
C ARG A 117 -12.23 -3.06 21.17
N LYS A 118 -11.95 -3.11 19.86
CA LYS A 118 -11.12 -2.15 19.15
C LYS A 118 -11.94 -1.07 18.42
N LEU A 119 -13.26 -1.19 18.43
CA LEU A 119 -14.19 -0.21 17.87
C LEU A 119 -14.21 1.00 18.82
N GLY A 120 -13.28 1.92 18.61
CA GLY A 120 -13.32 3.23 19.24
C GLY A 120 -14.48 4.09 18.70
N PRO A 121 -14.61 5.34 19.16
CA PRO A 121 -15.56 6.28 18.56
C PRO A 121 -15.25 6.42 17.06
N TYR A 122 -16.24 6.14 16.22
CA TYR A 122 -16.13 6.19 14.76
C TYR A 122 -17.31 7.01 14.22
N PRO A 123 -17.12 7.89 13.22
CA PRO A 123 -15.91 8.08 12.40
C PRO A 123 -14.85 8.99 13.02
N LEU A 124 -13.61 8.91 12.50
CA LEU A 124 -12.40 9.55 13.06
C LEU A 124 -11.79 10.70 12.23
N SER A 125 -12.41 11.18 11.14
CA SER A 125 -11.84 12.32 10.39
C SER A 125 -11.58 13.52 11.29
N ASN A 126 -10.38 14.08 11.25
CA ASN A 126 -9.98 15.28 12.01
C ASN A 126 -9.97 15.16 13.55
N ASP A 127 -10.12 13.98 14.15
CA ASP A 127 -9.88 13.77 15.59
C ASP A 127 -8.47 13.19 15.77
N PHE A 128 -7.51 14.00 16.24
CA PHE A 128 -6.13 13.56 16.47
C PHE A 128 -5.62 14.04 17.81
N PHE A 129 -5.13 13.15 18.68
CA PHE A 129 -4.31 13.57 19.81
C PHE A 129 -2.88 13.86 19.31
N PRO A 130 -2.23 15.02 19.62
CA PRO A 130 -2.62 16.07 20.56
C PRO A 130 -3.30 17.32 19.94
N TYR A 131 -3.85 17.24 18.72
CA TYR A 131 -4.48 18.36 18.00
C TYR A 131 -6.03 18.41 18.11
N ILE A 132 -6.57 19.50 17.58
CA ILE A 132 -7.85 20.13 17.93
C ILE A 132 -9.05 19.16 17.80
N PRO A 133 -9.85 18.95 18.87
CA PRO A 133 -11.10 18.20 18.77
C PRO A 133 -12.06 18.88 17.79
N ARG A 134 -12.89 18.09 17.09
CA ARG A 134 -13.88 18.64 16.15
C ARG A 134 -14.71 19.76 16.77
N SER A 135 -14.90 20.84 16.01
CA SER A 135 -15.71 21.98 16.41
C SER A 135 -17.19 21.64 16.60
N ASP A 136 -17.73 20.63 15.89
CA ASP A 136 -19.11 20.14 16.09
C ASP A 136 -19.27 18.64 15.78
N PRO A 137 -19.21 17.76 16.80
CA PRO A 137 -19.32 16.31 16.60
C PRO A 137 -20.73 15.87 16.16
N THR A 138 -21.77 16.65 16.47
CA THR A 138 -23.17 16.30 16.14
C THR A 138 -23.45 16.48 14.66
N MET A 139 -23.08 17.64 14.10
CA MET A 139 -23.20 17.91 12.67
C MET A 139 -22.39 16.93 11.84
N TYR A 140 -21.18 16.59 12.30
CA TYR A 140 -20.37 15.56 11.65
C TYR A 140 -21.08 14.19 11.61
N THR A 141 -21.68 13.78 12.72
CA THR A 141 -22.40 12.49 12.81
C THR A 141 -23.62 12.47 11.88
N ILE A 142 -24.35 13.58 11.78
CA ILE A 142 -25.49 13.72 10.85
C ILE A 142 -25.00 13.61 9.39
N ILE A 143 -23.96 14.36 9.01
CA ILE A 143 -23.38 14.32 7.66
C ILE A 143 -22.90 12.91 7.33
N PHE A 144 -22.22 12.25 8.26
CA PHE A 144 -21.77 10.88 8.08
C PHE A 144 -22.93 9.89 7.92
N GLY A 145 -24.00 10.06 8.70
CA GLY A 145 -25.24 9.26 8.56
C GLY A 145 -25.89 9.43 7.19
N LEU A 146 -26.02 10.67 6.72
CA LEU A 146 -26.53 10.99 5.38
C LEU A 146 -25.65 10.39 4.28
N TYR A 147 -24.32 10.45 4.45
CA TYR A 147 -23.35 9.83 3.55
C TYR A 147 -23.49 8.31 3.48
N CYS A 148 -23.60 7.63 4.63
CA CYS A 148 -23.84 6.19 4.68
C CYS A 148 -25.15 5.80 4.00
N PHE A 149 -26.23 6.56 4.23
CA PHE A 149 -27.50 6.36 3.55
C PHE A 149 -27.37 6.52 2.03
N ALA A 150 -26.70 7.58 1.58
CA ALA A 150 -26.45 7.83 0.16
C ALA A 150 -25.63 6.71 -0.50
N ILE A 151 -24.62 6.17 0.18
CA ILE A 151 -23.86 5.01 -0.29
C ILE A 151 -24.76 3.78 -0.43
N VAL A 152 -25.53 3.44 0.61
CA VAL A 152 -26.41 2.27 0.58
C VAL A 152 -27.41 2.40 -0.57
N PHE A 153 -28.00 3.58 -0.74
CA PHE A 153 -28.88 3.88 -1.86
C PHE A 153 -28.14 3.69 -3.20
N CYS A 154 -26.95 4.27 -3.37
CA CYS A 154 -26.15 4.14 -4.59
C CYS A 154 -25.82 2.68 -4.93
N ILE A 155 -25.42 1.89 -3.92
CA ILE A 155 -25.13 0.45 -4.09
C ILE A 155 -26.37 -0.29 -4.60
N ILE A 156 -27.53 -0.05 -3.99
CA ILE A 156 -28.80 -0.67 -4.38
C ILE A 156 -29.15 -0.29 -5.82
N GLN A 157 -29.11 1.01 -6.15
CA GLN A 157 -29.44 1.49 -7.50
C GLN A 157 -28.51 0.92 -8.57
N LEU A 158 -27.20 0.95 -8.35
CA LEU A 158 -26.23 0.38 -9.30
C LEU A 158 -26.42 -1.13 -9.48
N CYS A 159 -26.76 -1.85 -8.41
CA CYS A 159 -27.10 -3.28 -8.51
C CYS A 159 -28.38 -3.52 -9.32
N LEU A 160 -29.41 -2.69 -9.15
CA LEU A 160 -30.66 -2.78 -9.90
C LEU A 160 -30.45 -2.44 -11.39
N ILE A 161 -29.74 -1.34 -11.69
CA ILE A 161 -29.37 -0.94 -13.05
C ILE A 161 -28.61 -2.07 -13.75
N ALA A 162 -27.60 -2.64 -13.08
CA ALA A 162 -26.85 -3.74 -13.65
C ALA A 162 -27.72 -4.97 -13.92
N ARG A 163 -28.66 -5.27 -13.03
CA ARG A 163 -29.59 -6.39 -13.23
C ARG A 163 -30.51 -6.19 -14.43
N ILE A 164 -30.97 -4.97 -14.68
CA ILE A 164 -31.88 -4.64 -15.78
C ILE A 164 -31.13 -4.60 -17.11
N PHE A 165 -29.97 -3.92 -17.17
CA PHE A 165 -29.30 -3.56 -18.41
C PHE A 165 -28.10 -4.44 -18.79
N GLN A 166 -27.73 -5.45 -17.98
CA GLN A 166 -26.59 -6.35 -18.27
C GLN A 166 -26.64 -7.08 -19.63
N HIS A 167 -27.81 -7.17 -20.26
CA HIS A 167 -28.00 -7.83 -21.54
C HIS A 167 -27.54 -6.97 -22.74
N LEU A 168 -27.35 -5.66 -22.56
CA LEU A 168 -26.91 -4.76 -23.62
C LEU A 168 -25.41 -4.98 -23.92
N ARG A 169 -25.05 -5.05 -25.21
CA ARG A 169 -23.67 -5.31 -25.68
C ARG A 169 -22.64 -4.33 -25.10
N PHE A 170 -23.01 -3.06 -24.92
CA PHE A 170 -22.14 -2.00 -24.43
C PHE A 170 -22.30 -1.70 -22.94
N PHE A 171 -23.08 -2.50 -22.21
CA PHE A 171 -23.33 -2.26 -20.80
C PHE A 171 -22.04 -2.25 -19.96
N TYR A 172 -21.17 -3.26 -20.10
CA TYR A 172 -19.98 -3.36 -19.26
C TYR A 172 -18.97 -2.21 -19.43
N PRO A 173 -18.62 -1.79 -20.67
CA PRO A 173 -17.80 -0.59 -20.85
C PRO A 173 -18.45 0.67 -20.26
N LEU A 174 -19.73 0.91 -20.54
CA LEU A 174 -20.46 2.08 -20.05
C LEU A 174 -20.54 2.09 -18.51
N PHE A 175 -20.89 0.95 -17.91
CA PHE A 175 -20.97 0.78 -16.47
C PHE A 175 -19.61 0.99 -15.81
N SER A 176 -18.52 0.56 -16.45
CA SER A 176 -17.16 0.83 -15.97
C SER A 176 -16.84 2.32 -15.96
N VAL A 177 -17.23 3.05 -17.01
CA VAL A 177 -17.11 4.52 -17.07
C VAL A 177 -17.94 5.18 -15.96
N VAL A 178 -19.17 4.71 -15.72
CA VAL A 178 -20.01 5.21 -14.61
C VAL A 178 -19.33 5.00 -13.27
N ILE A 179 -18.76 3.81 -13.00
CA ILE A 179 -18.02 3.57 -11.75
C ILE A 179 -16.80 4.50 -11.64
N ILE A 180 -16.05 4.72 -12.73
CA ILE A 180 -14.91 5.66 -12.74
C ILE A 180 -15.38 7.08 -12.40
N LEU A 181 -16.49 7.55 -12.99
CA LEU A 181 -17.04 8.87 -12.72
C LEU A 181 -17.54 9.00 -11.27
N ILE A 182 -18.17 7.95 -10.72
CA ILE A 182 -18.58 7.90 -9.31
C ILE A 182 -17.35 8.01 -8.41
N VAL A 183 -16.30 7.22 -8.68
CA VAL A 183 -15.05 7.29 -7.92
C VAL A 183 -14.48 8.70 -8.00
N ALA A 184 -14.35 9.26 -9.20
CA ALA A 184 -13.84 10.61 -9.41
C ALA A 184 -14.66 11.65 -8.63
N PHE A 185 -15.99 11.56 -8.63
CA PHE A 185 -16.88 12.46 -7.89
C PHE A 185 -16.66 12.36 -6.38
N PHE A 186 -16.61 11.16 -5.81
CA PHE A 186 -16.44 10.97 -4.36
C PHE A 186 -15.02 11.30 -3.86
N THR A 187 -14.02 11.33 -4.74
CA THR A 187 -12.64 11.62 -4.37
C THR A 187 -12.17 13.00 -4.84
N PHE A 188 -13.00 13.76 -5.55
CA PHE A 188 -12.62 15.08 -6.09
C PHE A 188 -12.51 16.10 -4.96
N GLU A 189 -11.37 16.79 -4.94
CA GLU A 189 -11.12 17.88 -4.00
C GLU A 189 -10.78 19.16 -4.79
N PRO A 190 -11.65 20.19 -4.78
CA PRO A 190 -11.52 21.35 -5.66
C PRO A 190 -10.21 22.13 -5.51
N ARG A 191 -9.59 22.10 -4.32
CA ARG A 191 -8.38 22.88 -4.01
C ARG A 191 -7.09 22.11 -4.25
N PHE A 192 -7.16 20.80 -4.53
CA PHE A 192 -6.00 19.92 -4.63
C PHE A 192 -4.91 20.19 -3.56
N PRO A 193 -5.25 20.06 -2.26
CA PRO A 193 -4.41 20.49 -1.16
C PRO A 193 -3.06 19.77 -1.14
N ILE A 194 -2.00 20.53 -0.88
CA ILE A 194 -0.60 20.08 -0.89
C ILE A 194 -0.06 20.10 0.54
N SER A 195 0.38 18.96 1.07
CA SER A 195 1.26 18.94 2.23
C SER A 195 2.65 19.39 1.80
N GLY A 196 3.09 20.58 2.24
CA GLY A 196 4.41 21.12 1.86
C GLY A 196 5.55 20.15 2.18
N HIS A 197 5.47 19.45 3.33
CA HIS A 197 6.45 18.44 3.72
C HIS A 197 6.45 17.25 2.75
N ASP A 198 5.31 16.60 2.49
CA ASP A 198 5.27 15.38 1.69
C ASP A 198 5.57 15.61 0.21
N TYR A 199 5.12 16.75 -0.34
CA TYR A 199 5.37 17.10 -1.73
C TYR A 199 6.81 17.56 -1.97
N SER A 200 7.50 18.07 -0.94
CA SER A 200 8.92 18.47 -1.08
C SER A 200 9.81 17.29 -1.51
N PHE A 201 9.49 16.07 -1.08
CA PHE A 201 10.20 14.84 -1.47
C PHE A 201 10.02 14.44 -2.93
N PHE A 202 9.10 15.08 -3.65
CA PHE A 202 8.94 14.90 -5.09
C PHE A 202 9.45 16.13 -5.83
N PHE A 203 8.96 17.34 -5.48
CA PHE A 203 9.28 18.56 -6.21
C PHE A 203 10.77 18.88 -6.24
N GLY A 204 11.45 18.83 -5.09
CA GLY A 204 12.88 19.08 -5.00
C GLY A 204 13.68 18.12 -5.89
N PRO A 205 13.59 16.79 -5.66
CA PRO A 205 14.29 15.82 -6.47
C PRO A 205 13.96 15.87 -7.98
N ILE A 206 12.69 16.06 -8.37
CA ILE A 206 12.29 16.18 -9.78
C ILE A 206 13.05 17.35 -10.44
N LEU A 207 13.04 18.52 -9.80
CA LEU A 207 13.69 19.72 -10.33
C LEU A 207 15.21 19.57 -10.40
N GLU A 208 15.82 18.99 -9.37
CA GLU A 208 17.27 18.82 -9.32
C GLU A 208 17.78 17.81 -10.35
N ILE A 209 17.05 16.70 -10.57
CA ILE A 209 17.39 15.75 -11.63
C ILE A 209 17.18 16.38 -13.01
N ALA A 210 16.09 17.15 -13.19
CA ALA A 210 15.87 17.90 -14.42
C ALA A 210 17.01 18.87 -14.76
N ARG A 211 17.72 19.36 -13.73
CA ARG A 211 18.92 20.21 -13.84
C ARG A 211 20.23 19.42 -14.03
N GLY A 212 20.18 18.10 -14.17
CA GLY A 212 21.32 17.26 -14.52
C GLY A 212 22.03 16.56 -13.35
N LYS A 213 21.49 16.64 -12.13
CA LYS A 213 21.97 15.85 -10.98
C LYS A 213 21.48 14.39 -11.06
N THR A 214 22.19 13.47 -10.41
CA THR A 214 21.78 12.05 -10.33
C THR A 214 21.24 11.60 -8.98
N ILE A 215 20.26 10.69 -9.05
CA ILE A 215 19.64 10.03 -7.90
C ILE A 215 20.71 9.29 -7.07
N TYR A 216 20.64 9.40 -5.73
CA TYR A 216 21.46 8.67 -4.74
C TYR A 216 22.98 8.91 -4.81
N THR A 217 23.42 9.77 -5.72
CA THR A 217 24.82 10.17 -5.89
C THR A 217 24.95 11.66 -5.59
N ASP A 218 24.19 12.49 -6.32
CA ASP A 218 24.17 13.94 -6.13
C ASP A 218 23.00 14.37 -5.22
N ILE A 219 21.92 13.59 -5.16
CA ILE A 219 20.70 13.93 -4.42
C ILE A 219 20.21 12.77 -3.52
N PRO A 220 20.02 13.04 -2.21
CA PRO A 220 19.18 12.24 -1.32
C PRO A 220 17.75 12.01 -1.80
N ILE A 221 17.34 10.77 -2.02
CA ILE A 221 15.92 10.47 -2.33
C ILE A 221 15.38 9.40 -1.38
N GLN A 222 14.32 9.73 -0.65
CA GLN A 222 13.83 8.81 0.39
C GLN A 222 12.96 7.68 -0.15
N HIS A 223 12.20 7.91 -1.23
CA HIS A 223 11.10 7.00 -1.55
C HIS A 223 10.91 6.62 -3.03
N GLY A 224 11.13 7.51 -4.02
CA GLY A 224 10.80 7.22 -5.42
C GLY A 224 12.02 7.18 -6.35
N VAL A 225 12.32 6.04 -6.98
CA VAL A 225 13.40 5.97 -7.99
C VAL A 225 12.82 6.22 -9.38
N LEU A 226 12.11 5.23 -9.91
CA LEU A 226 11.53 5.29 -11.25
C LEU A 226 10.43 6.34 -11.35
N SER A 227 9.65 6.55 -10.28
CA SER A 227 8.62 7.59 -10.24
C SER A 227 9.24 8.98 -10.41
N ILE A 228 10.27 9.32 -9.64
CA ILE A 228 10.96 10.62 -9.73
C ILE A 228 11.67 10.76 -11.08
N LEU A 229 12.37 9.74 -11.56
CA LEU A 229 12.99 9.78 -12.89
C LEU A 229 11.96 10.04 -14.00
N SER A 230 10.80 9.39 -13.91
CA SER A 230 9.73 9.55 -14.88
C SER A 230 9.17 10.97 -14.87
N PHE A 231 8.91 11.56 -13.70
CA PHE A 231 8.46 12.95 -13.61
C PHE A 231 9.54 13.97 -13.99
N ALA A 232 10.81 13.71 -13.70
CA ALA A 232 11.92 14.55 -14.15
C ALA A 232 12.07 14.54 -15.67
N LEU A 233 11.89 13.38 -16.31
CA LEU A 233 11.84 13.28 -17.77
C LEU A 233 10.67 14.08 -18.35
N LEU A 234 9.46 13.88 -17.83
CA LEU A 234 8.28 14.63 -18.30
C LEU A 234 8.43 16.14 -18.12
N TYR A 235 9.01 16.57 -17.00
CA TYR A 235 9.30 17.98 -16.74
C TYR A 235 10.30 18.55 -17.76
N LYS A 236 11.38 17.83 -18.05
CA LYS A 236 12.39 18.25 -19.05
C LYS A 236 11.82 18.40 -20.46
N PHE A 237 10.87 17.55 -20.83
CA PHE A 237 10.17 17.64 -22.12
C PHE A 237 9.00 18.65 -22.11
N GLN A 238 8.82 19.42 -21.03
CA GLN A 238 7.71 20.35 -20.85
C GLN A 238 6.32 19.71 -21.00
N SER A 239 6.23 18.38 -20.85
CA SER A 239 4.97 17.63 -20.85
C SER A 239 4.28 17.61 -19.49
N PHE A 240 4.90 18.21 -18.47
CA PHE A 240 4.44 18.18 -17.08
C PHE A 240 4.85 19.46 -16.36
N GLU A 241 3.87 20.11 -15.72
CA GLU A 241 4.10 21.20 -14.77
C GLU A 241 4.09 20.66 -13.34
N LEU A 242 5.05 21.10 -12.50
CA LEU A 242 5.16 20.63 -11.12
C LEU A 242 3.86 20.83 -10.32
N LEU A 243 3.17 21.96 -10.52
CA LEU A 243 1.92 22.29 -9.83
C LEU A 243 0.76 21.36 -10.22
N SER A 244 0.87 20.60 -11.30
CA SER A 244 -0.13 19.61 -11.72
C SER A 244 -0.01 18.27 -10.98
N LEU A 245 1.07 18.04 -10.22
CA LEU A 245 1.31 16.77 -9.52
C LEU A 245 0.14 16.33 -8.62
N PRO A 246 -0.52 17.21 -7.85
CA PRO A 246 -1.67 16.81 -7.04
C PRO A 246 -2.84 16.26 -7.86
N ALA A 247 -3.12 16.85 -9.02
CA ALA A 247 -4.15 16.37 -9.93
C ALA A 247 -3.78 14.99 -10.50
N ILE A 248 -2.49 14.76 -10.80
CA ILE A 248 -1.99 13.44 -11.21
C ILE A 248 -2.15 12.43 -10.07
N VAL A 249 -1.77 12.79 -8.84
CA VAL A 249 -1.93 11.91 -7.66
C VAL A 249 -3.40 11.55 -7.43
N TRP A 250 -4.30 12.53 -7.55
CA TRP A 250 -5.75 12.29 -7.51
C TRP A 250 -6.23 11.34 -8.62
N PHE A 251 -5.78 11.55 -9.86
CA PHE A 251 -6.12 10.64 -10.96
C PHE A 251 -5.64 9.21 -10.68
N LEU A 252 -4.45 9.04 -10.10
CA LEU A 252 -3.95 7.73 -9.69
C LEU A 252 -4.81 7.10 -8.57
N TYR A 253 -5.44 7.89 -7.69
CA TYR A 253 -6.43 7.37 -6.73
C TYR A 253 -7.66 6.82 -7.44
N VAL A 254 -8.17 7.54 -8.44
CA VAL A 254 -9.32 7.08 -9.24
C VAL A 254 -9.01 5.75 -9.91
N VAL A 255 -7.83 5.63 -10.54
CA VAL A 255 -7.35 4.38 -11.13
C VAL A 255 -7.22 3.28 -10.08
N LEU A 256 -6.57 3.56 -8.94
CA LEU A 256 -6.36 2.60 -7.86
C LEU A 256 -7.69 2.01 -7.35
N TYR A 257 -8.66 2.86 -7.05
CA TYR A 257 -9.96 2.44 -6.52
C TYR A 257 -10.78 1.68 -7.55
N TYR A 258 -10.73 2.07 -8.82
CA TYR A 258 -11.34 1.29 -9.89
C TYR A 258 -10.72 -0.10 -10.02
N VAL A 259 -9.38 -0.23 -9.94
CA VAL A 259 -8.72 -1.54 -9.98
C VAL A 259 -9.13 -2.41 -8.79
N TYR A 260 -9.26 -1.84 -7.58
CA TYR A 260 -9.80 -2.56 -6.43
C TYR A 260 -11.22 -3.06 -6.67
N PHE A 261 -12.12 -2.18 -7.12
CA PHE A 261 -13.48 -2.56 -7.48
C PHE A 261 -13.50 -3.71 -8.49
N TYR A 262 -12.72 -3.57 -9.56
CA TYR A 262 -12.63 -4.58 -10.62
C TYR A 262 -12.15 -5.92 -10.07
N LEU A 263 -11.09 -5.94 -9.26
CA LEU A 263 -10.55 -7.16 -8.67
C LEU A 263 -11.55 -7.83 -7.74
N ILE A 264 -12.18 -7.07 -6.83
CA ILE A 264 -13.19 -7.59 -5.90
C ILE A 264 -14.37 -8.15 -6.70
N HIS A 265 -14.86 -7.43 -7.71
CA HIS A 265 -15.97 -7.89 -8.55
C HIS A 265 -15.62 -9.19 -9.27
N LYS A 266 -14.42 -9.29 -9.85
CA LYS A 266 -13.99 -10.47 -10.59
C LYS A 266 -13.73 -11.70 -9.71
N ILE A 267 -13.23 -11.51 -8.49
CA ILE A 267 -12.96 -12.60 -7.56
C ILE A 267 -14.24 -13.06 -6.87
N SER A 268 -15.01 -12.11 -6.31
CA SER A 268 -16.25 -12.41 -5.57
C SER A 268 -17.42 -12.80 -6.48
N ARG A 269 -17.37 -12.41 -7.76
CA ARG A 269 -18.48 -12.53 -8.73
C ARG A 269 -19.77 -11.84 -8.26
N SER A 270 -19.62 -10.86 -7.36
CA SER A 270 -20.74 -10.11 -6.79
C SER A 270 -20.50 -8.62 -6.99
N LEU A 271 -21.44 -7.97 -7.68
CA LEU A 271 -21.42 -6.51 -7.84
C LEU A 271 -21.62 -5.81 -6.49
N GLY A 272 -22.57 -6.28 -5.69
CA GLY A 272 -22.84 -5.71 -4.36
C GLY A 272 -21.61 -5.75 -3.46
N LEU A 273 -20.88 -6.87 -3.40
CA LEU A 273 -19.64 -6.95 -2.61
C LEU A 273 -18.54 -6.04 -3.16
N ALA A 274 -18.44 -5.89 -4.48
CA ALA A 274 -17.48 -5.00 -5.09
C ALA A 274 -17.77 -3.53 -4.79
N LEU A 275 -19.05 -3.12 -4.83
CA LEU A 275 -19.47 -1.77 -4.50
C LEU A 275 -19.32 -1.49 -2.99
N ILE A 276 -19.68 -2.44 -2.12
CA ILE A 276 -19.43 -2.35 -0.67
C ILE A 276 -17.93 -2.17 -0.42
N GLY A 277 -17.09 -2.98 -1.07
CA GLY A 277 -15.63 -2.87 -0.97
C GLY A 277 -15.11 -1.51 -1.45
N LEU A 278 -15.58 -1.04 -2.61
CA LEU A 278 -15.21 0.27 -3.17
C LEU A 278 -15.57 1.41 -2.23
N PHE A 279 -16.83 1.49 -1.80
CA PHE A 279 -17.28 2.55 -0.91
C PHE A 279 -16.63 2.46 0.47
N SER A 280 -16.36 1.25 0.99
CA SER A 280 -15.60 1.11 2.24
C SER A 280 -14.19 1.70 2.13
N ILE A 281 -13.49 1.50 1.00
CA ILE A 281 -12.17 2.09 0.75
C ILE A 281 -12.26 3.62 0.67
N ILE A 282 -13.28 4.16 0.01
CA ILE A 282 -13.51 5.61 -0.08
C ILE A 282 -13.81 6.18 1.31
N THR A 283 -14.72 5.58 2.08
CA THR A 283 -15.08 6.00 3.43
C THR A 283 -13.87 6.03 4.35
N LEU A 284 -13.05 4.96 4.33
CA LEU A 284 -11.85 4.91 5.16
C LEU A 284 -10.89 6.05 4.81
N ASN A 285 -10.62 6.25 3.52
CA ASN A 285 -9.62 7.22 3.08
C ASN A 285 -10.08 8.69 3.21
N TYR A 286 -11.35 9.00 2.96
CA TYR A 286 -11.83 10.38 2.92
C TYR A 286 -12.68 10.81 4.12
N PHE A 287 -13.20 9.87 4.91
CA PHE A 287 -14.05 10.14 6.07
C PHE A 287 -13.51 9.58 7.40
N SER A 288 -12.42 8.81 7.37
CA SER A 288 -11.87 8.20 8.58
C SER A 288 -10.41 8.58 8.85
N LEU A 289 -9.66 9.01 7.83
CA LEU A 289 -8.31 9.54 8.00
C LEU A 289 -8.36 11.01 8.44
N SER A 290 -7.31 11.45 9.11
CA SER A 290 -7.18 12.82 9.64
C SER A 290 -6.77 13.88 8.63
N GLY A 291 -6.32 13.45 7.47
CA GLY A 291 -5.95 14.34 6.38
C GLY A 291 -6.38 13.73 5.07
N LEU A 292 -6.60 14.60 4.08
CA LEU A 292 -6.99 14.16 2.75
C LEU A 292 -5.86 13.34 2.13
N PRO A 293 -6.11 12.10 1.69
CA PRO A 293 -5.07 11.22 1.15
C PRO A 293 -4.31 11.84 -0.03
N ALA A 294 -4.99 12.62 -0.87
CA ALA A 294 -4.39 13.34 -2.00
C ALA A 294 -3.33 14.37 -1.58
N SER A 295 -3.36 14.84 -0.33
CA SER A 295 -2.34 15.74 0.23
C SER A 295 -1.05 15.05 0.61
N TYR A 296 -1.03 13.73 0.69
CA TYR A 296 0.12 12.94 1.14
C TYR A 296 0.50 11.90 0.08
N PRO A 297 1.19 12.30 -1.00
CA PRO A 297 1.51 11.42 -2.11
C PRO A 297 2.28 10.16 -1.68
N GLN A 298 3.07 10.24 -0.61
CA GLN A 298 3.87 9.13 -0.08
C GLN A 298 3.05 8.00 0.55
N ILE A 299 1.87 8.26 1.08
CA ILE A 299 1.00 7.22 1.66
C ILE A 299 -0.10 6.78 0.68
N GLY A 300 -0.11 7.38 -0.51
CA GLY A 300 -1.16 7.23 -1.51
C GLY A 300 -0.82 6.31 -2.69
N PRO A 301 -1.49 6.52 -3.84
CA PRO A 301 -1.41 5.63 -4.99
C PRO A 301 -0.04 5.67 -5.64
N MET A 302 0.73 6.76 -5.49
CA MET A 302 2.13 6.79 -5.94
C MET A 302 2.94 5.66 -5.33
N ARG A 303 2.67 5.28 -4.08
CA ARG A 303 3.37 4.17 -3.41
C ARG A 303 2.70 2.83 -3.64
N TRP A 304 1.38 2.75 -3.55
CA TRP A 304 0.66 1.47 -3.47
C TRP A 304 0.12 0.94 -4.80
N LEU A 305 -0.10 1.80 -5.80
CA LEU A 305 -0.64 1.38 -7.10
C LEU A 305 0.20 0.28 -7.78
N PRO A 306 1.56 0.30 -7.76
CA PRO A 306 2.34 -0.77 -8.36
C PRO A 306 2.03 -2.15 -7.80
N LEU A 307 1.83 -2.28 -6.48
CA LEU A 307 1.47 -3.56 -5.85
C LEU A 307 0.11 -4.05 -6.34
N ILE A 308 -0.88 -3.15 -6.44
CA ILE A 308 -2.23 -3.49 -6.89
C ILE A 308 -2.24 -3.84 -8.38
N LEU A 309 -1.41 -3.17 -9.20
CA LEU A 309 -1.22 -3.55 -10.60
C LEU A 309 -0.59 -4.93 -10.73
N VAL A 310 0.40 -5.30 -9.91
CA VAL A 310 0.94 -6.67 -9.89
C VAL A 310 -0.12 -7.69 -9.52
N LEU A 311 -0.98 -7.42 -8.53
CA LEU A 311 -2.11 -8.29 -8.21
C LEU A 311 -3.08 -8.44 -9.38
N PHE A 312 -3.34 -7.35 -10.12
CA PHE A 312 -4.13 -7.38 -11.35
C PHE A 312 -3.47 -8.24 -12.44
N PHE A 313 -2.17 -8.10 -12.67
CA PHE A 313 -1.42 -8.94 -13.61
C PHE A 313 -1.45 -10.41 -13.18
N LEU A 314 -1.27 -10.69 -11.90
CA LEU A 314 -1.35 -12.04 -11.35
C LEU A 314 -2.74 -12.65 -11.56
N TYR A 315 -3.80 -11.89 -11.31
CA TYR A 315 -5.17 -12.32 -11.57
C TYR A 315 -5.40 -12.66 -13.06
N ARG A 316 -4.86 -11.84 -13.97
CA ARG A 316 -5.00 -12.04 -15.43
C ARG A 316 -4.19 -13.23 -15.94
N LEU A 317 -2.95 -13.38 -15.47
CA LEU A 317 -2.02 -14.41 -15.93
C LEU A 317 -2.22 -15.75 -15.23
N LYS A 318 -2.78 -15.75 -14.00
CA LYS A 318 -3.01 -16.92 -13.13
C LYS A 318 -1.77 -17.81 -12.92
N ASN A 319 -0.58 -17.28 -13.17
CA ASN A 319 0.66 -18.01 -13.07
C ASN A 319 1.73 -17.13 -12.45
N VAL A 320 2.15 -17.49 -11.23
CA VAL A 320 3.20 -16.78 -10.49
C VAL A 320 4.58 -16.92 -11.13
N THR A 321 4.84 -17.97 -11.93
CA THR A 321 6.12 -18.17 -12.63
C THR A 321 6.13 -17.56 -14.03
N SER A 322 5.14 -16.74 -14.38
CA SER A 322 5.06 -16.12 -15.71
C SER A 322 6.18 -15.09 -15.89
N LYS A 323 6.99 -15.22 -16.95
CA LYS A 323 8.05 -14.25 -17.27
C LYS A 323 7.53 -12.81 -17.36
N ARG A 324 6.33 -12.60 -17.91
CA ARG A 324 5.70 -11.28 -17.99
C ARG A 324 5.39 -10.69 -16.61
N LEU A 325 4.89 -11.52 -15.69
CA LEU A 325 4.63 -11.10 -14.31
C LEU A 325 5.93 -10.77 -13.59
N ILE A 326 6.95 -11.62 -13.73
CA ILE A 326 8.25 -11.42 -13.09
C ILE A 326 8.91 -10.14 -13.58
N PHE A 327 8.85 -9.87 -14.88
CA PHE A 327 9.34 -8.61 -15.43
C PHE A 327 8.56 -7.40 -14.89
N ALA A 328 7.22 -7.48 -14.81
CA ALA A 328 6.41 -6.42 -14.22
C ALA A 328 6.76 -6.18 -12.74
N ILE A 329 6.99 -7.24 -11.96
CA ILE A 329 7.45 -7.15 -10.57
C ILE A 329 8.79 -6.42 -10.48
N ALA A 330 9.75 -6.79 -11.33
CA ALA A 330 11.06 -6.13 -11.37
C ALA A 330 10.95 -4.65 -11.76
N LEU A 331 10.10 -4.30 -12.73
CA LEU A 331 9.87 -2.91 -13.13
C LEU A 331 9.24 -2.11 -11.98
N PHE A 332 8.15 -2.63 -11.41
CA PHE A 332 7.42 -1.96 -10.34
C PHE A 332 8.19 -1.90 -9.02
N SER A 333 9.17 -2.78 -8.79
CA SER A 333 10.02 -2.68 -7.59
C SER A 333 10.91 -1.45 -7.57
N PHE A 334 11.16 -0.81 -8.71
CA PHE A 334 11.89 0.47 -8.76
C PHE A 334 10.97 1.69 -8.70
N TRP A 335 9.64 1.53 -8.73
CA TRP A 335 8.71 2.66 -8.68
C TRP A 335 8.87 3.47 -7.39
N PHE A 336 8.82 2.75 -6.25
CA PHE A 336 9.04 3.26 -4.91
C PHE A 336 9.88 2.23 -4.13
N VAL A 337 10.97 2.65 -3.49
CA VAL A 337 11.97 1.73 -2.89
C VAL A 337 11.35 0.78 -1.87
N ASP A 338 10.61 1.34 -0.91
CA ASP A 338 10.03 0.58 0.19
C ASP A 338 8.89 -0.35 -0.27
N SER A 339 7.99 0.16 -1.10
CA SER A 339 6.92 -0.62 -1.72
C SER A 339 7.49 -1.71 -2.63
N GLY A 340 8.61 -1.44 -3.28
CA GLY A 340 9.33 -2.36 -4.14
C GLY A 340 10.01 -3.48 -3.38
N ILE A 341 10.65 -3.17 -2.24
CA ILE A 341 11.17 -4.19 -1.32
C ILE A 341 10.03 -5.07 -0.82
N ALA A 342 8.91 -4.48 -0.38
CA ALA A 342 7.74 -5.24 0.04
C ALA A 342 7.19 -6.14 -1.08
N LEU A 343 7.17 -5.64 -2.32
CA LEU A 343 6.74 -6.39 -3.50
C LEU A 343 7.66 -7.59 -3.77
N LEU A 344 8.99 -7.38 -3.76
CA LEU A 344 9.97 -8.45 -3.96
C LEU A 344 9.85 -9.53 -2.87
N LEU A 345 9.77 -9.11 -1.60
CA LEU A 345 9.60 -10.04 -0.47
C LEU A 345 8.28 -10.81 -0.57
N SER A 346 7.18 -10.15 -0.93
CA SER A 346 5.88 -10.80 -1.11
C SER A 346 5.91 -11.85 -2.22
N TYR A 347 6.62 -11.57 -3.32
CA TYR A 347 6.77 -12.49 -4.43
C TYR A 347 7.66 -13.69 -4.07
N LEU A 348 8.81 -13.45 -3.42
CA LEU A 348 9.70 -14.51 -2.95
C LEU A 348 9.01 -15.41 -1.92
N ALA A 349 8.25 -14.83 -0.99
CA ALA A 349 7.44 -15.59 -0.04
C ALA A 349 6.37 -16.42 -0.76
N THR A 350 5.69 -15.86 -1.77
CA THR A 350 4.70 -16.58 -2.58
C THR A 350 5.31 -17.76 -3.32
N LEU A 351 6.50 -17.59 -3.93
CA LEU A 351 7.24 -18.67 -4.56
C LEU A 351 7.68 -19.73 -3.55
N GLY A 352 8.20 -19.31 -2.39
CA GLY A 352 8.61 -20.20 -1.31
C GLY A 352 7.46 -21.07 -0.80
N ILE A 353 6.32 -20.46 -0.49
CA ILE A 353 5.10 -21.17 -0.06
C ILE A 353 4.62 -22.12 -1.16
N SER A 354 4.61 -21.68 -2.41
CA SER A 354 4.18 -22.50 -3.56
C SER A 354 5.12 -23.69 -3.80
N SER A 355 6.42 -23.53 -3.52
CA SER A 355 7.39 -24.61 -3.58
C SER A 355 7.22 -25.59 -2.42
N LEU A 356 6.99 -25.10 -1.19
CA LEU A 356 6.75 -25.93 0.00
C LEU A 356 5.44 -26.72 -0.08
N SER A 357 4.41 -26.15 -0.72
CA SER A 357 3.13 -26.82 -0.99
C SER A 357 3.20 -27.78 -2.18
N ARG A 358 4.36 -27.92 -2.83
CA ARG A 358 4.60 -28.72 -4.04
C ARG A 358 3.73 -28.30 -5.25
N SER A 359 3.11 -27.12 -5.21
CA SER A 359 2.38 -26.56 -6.35
C SER A 359 3.30 -26.13 -7.49
N ILE A 360 4.56 -25.82 -7.19
CA ILE A 360 5.61 -25.47 -8.14
C ILE A 360 6.84 -26.32 -7.83
N SER A 361 7.49 -26.84 -8.87
CA SER A 361 8.73 -27.61 -8.69
C SER A 361 9.89 -26.70 -8.30
N VAL A 362 10.80 -27.21 -7.46
CA VAL A 362 12.00 -26.47 -7.02
C VAL A 362 12.80 -25.93 -8.20
N LYS A 363 12.91 -26.70 -9.30
CA LYS A 363 13.57 -26.25 -10.54
C LYS A 363 12.90 -25.00 -11.14
N LYS A 364 11.56 -24.97 -11.21
CA LYS A 364 10.81 -23.80 -11.70
C LYS A 364 10.92 -22.62 -10.75
N THR A 365 10.95 -22.85 -9.45
CA THR A 365 11.19 -21.83 -8.43
C THR A 365 12.56 -21.18 -8.63
N ALA A 366 13.62 -21.98 -8.74
CA ALA A 366 14.98 -21.50 -8.98
C ALA A 366 15.07 -20.72 -10.30
N ALA A 367 14.50 -21.24 -11.39
CA ALA A 367 14.46 -20.54 -12.67
C ALA A 367 13.72 -19.18 -12.59
N SER A 368 12.64 -19.11 -11.81
CA SER A 368 11.88 -17.88 -11.61
C SER A 368 12.66 -16.83 -10.80
N ILE A 369 13.43 -17.26 -9.81
CA ILE A 369 14.32 -16.40 -9.02
C ILE A 369 15.46 -15.87 -9.89
N ILE A 370 16.12 -16.74 -10.67
CA ILE A 370 17.17 -16.32 -11.61
C ILE A 370 16.60 -15.31 -12.61
N PHE A 371 15.43 -15.58 -13.18
CA PHE A 371 14.79 -14.67 -14.12
C PHE A 371 14.38 -13.34 -13.48
N LEU A 372 13.99 -13.32 -12.20
CA LEU A 372 13.75 -12.09 -11.44
C LEU A 372 15.02 -11.24 -11.35
N PHE A 373 16.15 -11.82 -10.95
CA PHE A 373 17.43 -11.10 -10.88
C PHE A 373 17.86 -10.56 -12.25
N MET A 374 17.74 -11.37 -13.30
CA MET A 374 18.03 -10.90 -14.66
C MET A 374 17.09 -9.77 -15.09
N SER A 375 15.81 -9.83 -14.69
CA SER A 375 14.85 -8.76 -14.99
C SER A 375 15.18 -7.47 -14.23
N LEU A 376 15.62 -7.55 -12.97
CA LEU A 376 16.07 -6.39 -12.19
C LEU A 376 17.28 -5.71 -12.85
N ILE A 377 18.27 -6.49 -13.27
CA ILE A 377 19.45 -5.99 -14.01
C ILE A 377 19.02 -5.34 -15.33
N ALA A 378 18.14 -6.00 -16.09
CA ALA A 378 17.64 -5.48 -17.36
C ALA A 378 16.88 -4.16 -17.19
N VAL A 379 16.09 -4.02 -16.12
CA VAL A 379 15.38 -2.77 -15.81
C VAL A 379 16.35 -1.65 -15.47
N ILE A 380 17.37 -1.91 -14.64
CA ILE A 380 18.40 -0.91 -14.32
C ILE A 380 19.19 -0.49 -15.58
N PHE A 381 19.54 -1.45 -16.42
CA PHE A 381 20.23 -1.18 -17.68
C PHE A 381 19.35 -0.34 -18.62
N GLY A 382 18.07 -0.69 -18.74
CA GLY A 382 17.09 0.08 -19.51
C GLY A 382 16.92 1.51 -18.98
N MET A 383 16.88 1.70 -17.65
CA MET A 383 16.86 3.04 -17.04
C MET A 383 18.10 3.84 -17.44
N ASN A 384 19.30 3.25 -17.38
CA ASN A 384 20.53 3.92 -17.78
C ASN A 384 20.55 4.32 -19.26
N ILE A 385 20.04 3.46 -20.16
CA ILE A 385 19.89 3.80 -21.58
C ILE A 385 18.97 5.01 -21.74
N VAL A 386 17.82 5.03 -21.06
CA VAL A 386 16.88 6.16 -21.12
C VAL A 386 17.52 7.43 -20.58
N LEU A 387 18.23 7.37 -19.45
CA LEU A 387 18.94 8.53 -18.89
C LEU A 387 20.00 9.06 -19.86
N HIS A 388 20.84 8.18 -20.41
CA HIS A 388 21.89 8.57 -21.33
C HIS A 388 21.33 9.18 -22.63
N SER A 389 20.33 8.54 -23.23
CA SER A 389 19.68 9.02 -24.47
C SER A 389 18.95 10.35 -24.28
N THR A 390 18.54 10.67 -23.06
CA THR A 390 17.89 11.95 -22.72
C THR A 390 18.86 12.99 -22.17
N GLY A 391 20.18 12.73 -22.19
CA GLY A 391 21.20 13.67 -21.74
C GLY A 391 21.27 13.85 -20.22
N TYR A 392 20.75 12.90 -19.45
CA TYR A 392 20.98 12.81 -18.01
C TYR A 392 22.21 11.96 -17.71
N ARG A 393 22.80 12.20 -16.52
CA ARG A 393 23.86 11.33 -16.00
C ARG A 393 23.27 9.96 -15.65
N GLY A 394 24.03 8.89 -15.92
CA GLY A 394 23.64 7.52 -15.59
C GLY A 394 23.67 7.24 -14.08
N LEU A 395 22.99 6.18 -13.67
CA LEU A 395 23.01 5.68 -12.30
C LEU A 395 24.29 4.89 -12.04
N ASP A 396 25.12 5.40 -11.12
CA ASP A 396 26.31 4.69 -10.63
C ASP A 396 25.93 3.74 -9.48
N LEU A 397 25.64 2.49 -9.80
CA LEU A 397 25.17 1.50 -8.82
C LEU A 397 26.16 1.29 -7.67
N PHE A 398 27.47 1.36 -7.92
CA PHE A 398 28.47 1.16 -6.87
C PHE A 398 28.42 2.30 -5.86
N LYS A 399 28.36 3.54 -6.33
CA LYS A 399 28.17 4.70 -5.45
C LYS A 399 26.84 4.63 -4.71
N ILE A 400 25.75 4.25 -5.38
CA ILE A 400 24.44 4.13 -4.75
C ILE A 400 24.48 3.12 -3.59
N VAL A 401 25.06 1.92 -3.82
CA VAL A 401 25.19 0.90 -2.78
C VAL A 401 26.10 1.37 -1.65
N HIS A 402 27.23 2.01 -1.97
CA HIS A 402 28.14 2.54 -0.97
C HIS A 402 27.47 3.62 -0.09
N THR A 403 26.80 4.58 -0.72
CA THR A 403 26.01 5.63 -0.06
C THR A 403 24.92 5.03 0.82
N LEU A 404 24.10 4.12 0.28
CA LEU A 404 23.04 3.46 1.06
C LEU A 404 23.61 2.69 2.25
N ASN A 405 24.71 1.94 2.08
CA ASN A 405 25.33 1.20 3.18
C ASN A 405 25.90 2.14 4.25
N LYS A 406 26.58 3.22 3.85
CA LYS A 406 27.11 4.25 4.74
C LYS A 406 26.02 4.87 5.61
N TYR A 407 24.86 5.17 5.05
CA TYR A 407 23.78 5.83 5.78
C TYR A 407 22.86 4.85 6.53
N ALA A 408 22.65 3.65 6.00
CA ALA A 408 21.90 2.59 6.68
C ALA A 408 22.62 2.12 7.95
N SER A 409 23.95 1.98 7.93
CA SER A 409 24.74 1.60 9.10
C SER A 409 24.69 2.65 10.21
N LEU A 410 24.48 3.92 9.85
CA LEU A 410 24.30 5.03 10.77
C LEU A 410 22.84 5.21 11.23
N GLY A 411 21.91 4.35 10.77
CA GLY A 411 20.48 4.47 11.10
C GLY A 411 19.82 5.72 10.49
N ILE A 412 20.45 6.30 9.46
CA ILE A 412 20.04 7.56 8.87
C ILE A 412 18.92 7.29 7.86
N ALA A 413 17.68 7.59 8.26
CA ALA A 413 16.49 7.40 7.42
C ALA A 413 16.42 8.40 6.25
N GLN A 414 17.18 9.49 6.32
CA GLN A 414 17.20 10.58 5.33
C GLN A 414 18.65 10.84 4.94
N LEU A 415 19.06 10.51 3.72
CA LEU A 415 20.43 10.83 3.28
C LEU A 415 20.65 12.34 3.49
N PRO A 416 21.67 12.77 4.26
CA PRO A 416 21.89 14.16 4.54
C PRO A 416 22.16 14.89 3.23
N ILE A 417 21.49 16.03 3.05
CA ILE A 417 21.88 16.99 2.03
C ILE A 417 23.20 17.57 2.53
N GLU A 418 24.27 17.46 1.75
CA GLU A 418 25.49 18.21 2.05
C GLU A 418 25.12 19.69 2.13
N SER A 419 25.12 20.26 3.34
CA SER A 419 25.14 21.70 3.46
C SER A 419 26.44 22.13 2.78
N GLN A 420 26.34 22.90 1.69
CA GLN A 420 27.50 23.63 1.23
C GLN A 420 28.06 24.33 2.48
N PRO A 421 29.35 24.16 2.81
CA PRO A 421 29.95 25.03 3.79
C PRO A 421 29.70 26.43 3.26
N ILE A 422 28.96 27.24 4.02
CA ILE A 422 28.88 28.67 3.75
C ILE A 422 30.33 29.12 3.80
N SER A 423 30.92 29.32 2.62
CA SER A 423 32.23 29.92 2.46
C SER A 423 32.08 31.35 2.98
N GLY A 424 32.34 31.52 4.27
CA GLY A 424 32.21 32.80 4.97
C GLY A 424 31.47 32.69 6.29
N SER A 425 32.02 31.96 7.27
CA SER A 425 31.63 32.10 8.67
C SER A 425 32.85 32.31 9.56
N SER A 426 33.64 33.34 9.26
CA SER A 426 34.30 34.13 10.29
C SER A 426 33.38 35.30 10.59
N LEU A 427 32.40 35.09 11.47
CA LEU A 427 31.65 36.09 12.26
C LEU A 427 30.31 35.47 12.65
N LEU A 428 30.23 35.00 13.90
CA LEU A 428 29.10 35.15 14.83
C LEU A 428 29.25 34.16 15.98
N SER A 429 30.30 34.36 16.79
CA SER A 429 30.17 34.17 18.22
C SER A 429 29.46 35.41 18.77
N THR A 430 28.14 35.33 18.90
CA THR A 430 27.35 36.08 19.87
C THR A 430 25.89 35.66 19.69
N SER A 431 25.38 34.98 20.70
CA SER A 431 23.94 34.92 20.98
C SER A 431 23.36 36.34 21.04
N PRO A 432 22.08 36.50 20.68
CA PRO A 432 21.12 36.68 21.75
C PRO A 432 19.78 35.96 21.54
N GLN A 433 19.15 35.68 22.67
CA GLN A 433 17.74 35.37 22.82
C GLN A 433 16.86 36.45 22.15
N LEU A 434 15.84 36.03 21.40
CA LEU A 434 14.60 36.78 21.12
C LEU A 434 13.56 35.75 20.63
N SER A 435 12.73 35.18 21.50
CA SER A 435 11.44 35.70 21.99
C SER A 435 10.44 36.05 20.86
N THR A 436 9.40 35.22 20.75
CA THR A 436 8.01 35.62 20.51
C THR A 436 7.75 36.69 19.45
N SER A 437 7.54 36.27 18.20
CA SER A 437 6.57 36.86 17.28
C SER A 437 6.66 36.13 15.94
N LEU A 438 5.72 35.23 15.68
CA LEU A 438 5.25 34.78 14.36
C LEU A 438 4.07 33.81 14.56
N GLN A 439 3.12 34.26 15.40
CA GLN A 439 1.70 33.93 15.23
C GLN A 439 1.09 35.15 14.56
N ASN A 440 0.34 34.91 13.48
CA ASN A 440 -0.24 35.86 12.50
C ASN A 440 0.61 36.01 11.23
N ILE A 441 0.41 35.08 10.29
CA ILE A 441 -0.18 35.28 8.95
C ILE A 441 -0.65 33.92 8.43
#